data_AF-A0A839DT35-F1
#
_entry.id   AF-A0A839DT35-F1
#
_cell.length_a   1.000
_cell.length_b   1.000
_cell.length_c   1.000
_cell.angle_alpha   90.00
_cell.angle_beta   90.00
_cell.angle_gamma   90.00
#
_symmetry.space_group_name_H-M   'P 1'
#
loop_
_entity.id
_entity.type
_entity.pdbx_description
1 polymer ?
#
loop_
_entity_poly.entity_id
_entity_poly.type
_entity_poly.pdbx_seq_one_letter_code
_entity_poly.pdbx_strand_id
1 'polypeptide(L)'
;MTDPFLESIAAALAGQAAAGLGAAGLKALEKVRELVRRKSQDDPRTQAALEGAEDRPADHPKVEALAERLDQVTTADPDFDGRLRSEGAAIHRELNATEGGVVNENSGTVTGTLVQGQNFGDLTIN
;
A
#
# COMPACT_ATOMS: atom_id res chain seq x y z
N MET A 1 -2.14 -9.00 12.21
CA MET A 1 -2.30 -9.37 10.80
C MET A 1 -2.17 -8.07 10.06
N THR A 2 -1.11 -7.94 9.26
CA THR A 2 -0.73 -6.68 8.63
C THR A 2 -1.65 -6.43 7.44
N ASP A 3 -1.99 -5.17 7.18
CA ASP A 3 -2.88 -4.81 6.09
C ASP A 3 -2.27 -5.27 4.74
N PRO A 4 -2.99 -6.02 3.87
CA PRO A 4 -2.49 -6.46 2.57
C PRO A 4 -2.01 -5.32 1.66
N PHE A 5 -2.57 -4.12 1.85
CA PHE A 5 -2.10 -2.91 1.19
C PHE A 5 -0.67 -2.55 1.66
N LEU A 6 -0.41 -2.58 2.96
CA LEU A 6 0.90 -2.26 3.53
C LEU A 6 1.95 -3.30 3.16
N GLU A 7 1.56 -4.58 3.08
CA GLU A 7 2.43 -5.65 2.58
C GLU A 7 2.82 -5.42 1.11
N SER A 8 1.85 -5.05 0.26
CA SER A 8 2.10 -4.70 -1.15
C SER A 8 3.06 -3.51 -1.28
N ILE A 9 2.87 -2.48 -0.45
CA ILE A 9 3.72 -1.30 -0.41
C ILE A 9 5.13 -1.65 0.08
N ALA A 10 5.25 -2.45 1.14
CA ALA A 10 6.55 -2.89 1.67
C ALA A 10 7.32 -3.73 0.64
N ALA A 11 6.64 -4.65 -0.07
CA ALA A 11 7.23 -5.43 -1.15
C ALA A 11 7.67 -4.56 -2.35
N ALA A 12 6.90 -3.50 -2.65
CA ALA A 12 7.27 -2.53 -3.69
C ALA A 12 8.49 -1.68 -3.27
N LEU A 13 8.53 -1.23 -2.02
CA LEU A 13 9.65 -0.49 -1.45
C LEU A 13 10.92 -1.33 -1.33
N ALA A 14 10.78 -2.64 -1.08
CA ALA A 14 11.88 -3.61 -1.10
C ALA A 14 12.47 -3.85 -2.50
N GLY A 15 11.85 -3.28 -3.55
CA GLY A 15 12.32 -3.35 -4.93
C GLY A 15 11.82 -4.57 -5.71
N GLN A 16 11.17 -5.54 -5.06
CA GLN A 16 10.62 -6.72 -5.72
C GLN A 16 9.45 -6.37 -6.65
N ALA A 17 8.53 -5.53 -6.17
CA ALA A 17 7.35 -5.19 -6.94
C ALA A 17 7.63 -4.13 -8.02
N ALA A 18 8.75 -3.40 -7.93
CA ALA A 18 9.12 -2.36 -8.90
C ALA A 18 9.25 -2.89 -10.34
N ALA A 19 9.62 -4.16 -10.52
CA ALA A 19 9.73 -4.79 -11.83
C ALA A 19 8.38 -5.07 -12.51
N GLY A 20 7.29 -5.16 -11.73
CA GLY A 20 5.92 -5.37 -12.22
C GLY A 20 5.09 -4.09 -12.37
N LEU A 21 5.62 -2.94 -11.94
CA LEU A 21 4.92 -1.66 -11.98
C LEU A 21 5.09 -0.97 -13.34
N GLY A 22 3.99 -0.42 -13.84
CA GLY A 22 3.98 0.50 -14.97
C GLY A 22 4.46 1.91 -14.57
N ALA A 23 4.40 2.85 -15.52
CA ALA A 23 4.86 4.22 -15.28
C ALA A 23 4.10 4.92 -14.14
N ALA A 24 2.82 4.60 -13.94
CA ALA A 24 2.00 5.16 -12.85
C ALA A 24 2.38 4.54 -11.50
N GLY A 25 2.54 3.22 -11.44
CA GLY A 25 3.05 2.51 -10.27
C GLY A 25 4.45 2.95 -9.84
N LEU A 26 5.38 3.15 -10.78
CA LEU A 26 6.73 3.66 -10.48
C LEU A 26 6.70 5.08 -9.89
N LYS A 27 5.89 5.98 -10.45
CA LYS A 27 5.73 7.34 -9.93
C LYS A 27 5.08 7.35 -8.55
N ALA A 28 4.10 6.47 -8.32
CA ALA A 28 3.51 6.25 -7.01
C ALA A 28 4.55 5.71 -6.01
N LEU A 29 5.40 4.78 -6.44
CA LEU A 29 6.47 4.21 -5.61
C LEU A 29 7.48 5.29 -5.20
N GLU A 30 7.88 6.18 -6.12
CA GLU A 30 8.74 7.31 -5.80
C GLU A 30 8.12 8.21 -4.72
N LYS A 31 6.84 8.57 -4.88
CA LYS A 31 6.15 9.41 -3.90
C LYS A 31 5.99 8.75 -2.53
N VAL A 32 5.65 7.45 -2.50
CA VAL A 32 5.56 6.68 -1.26
C VAL A 32 6.95 6.59 -0.61
N ARG A 33 8.01 6.35 -1.39
CA ARG A 33 9.40 6.35 -0.89
C ARG A 33 9.77 7.70 -0.30
N GLU A 34 9.41 8.81 -0.94
CA GLU A 34 9.64 10.15 -0.39
C GLU A 34 8.83 10.44 0.88
N LEU A 35 7.59 9.95 0.95
CA LEU A 35 6.73 10.10 2.12
C LEU A 35 7.32 9.34 3.33
N VAL A 36 7.69 8.07 3.11
CA VAL A 36 8.34 7.24 4.14
C VAL A 36 9.68 7.82 4.52
N ARG A 37 10.49 8.32 3.56
CA ARG A 37 11.77 8.96 3.84
C ARG A 37 11.64 10.24 4.66
N ARG A 38 10.63 11.06 4.40
CA ARG A 38 10.34 12.24 5.23
C ARG A 38 9.96 11.81 6.64
N LYS A 39 9.09 10.82 6.78
CA LYS A 39 8.71 10.28 8.09
C LYS A 39 9.88 9.63 8.83
N SER A 40 10.79 9.00 8.10
CA SER A 40 11.97 8.35 8.65
C SER A 40 13.05 9.33 9.13
N GLN A 41 13.02 10.59 8.67
CA GLN A 41 13.88 11.64 9.25
C GLN A 41 13.49 11.96 10.69
N ASP A 42 12.19 11.89 11.01
CA ASP A 42 11.66 12.05 12.36
C ASP A 42 11.63 10.73 13.15
N ASP A 43 11.75 9.58 12.47
CA ASP A 43 11.72 8.26 13.09
C ASP A 43 12.83 7.31 12.58
N PRO A 44 13.94 7.18 13.33
CA PRO A 44 15.07 6.33 12.94
C PRO A 44 14.71 4.84 12.88
N ARG A 45 13.62 4.40 13.53
CA ARG A 45 13.19 3.00 13.45
C ARG A 45 12.57 2.68 12.10
N THR A 46 11.83 3.63 11.52
CA THR A 46 11.26 3.50 10.17
C THR A 46 12.37 3.47 9.13
N GLN A 47 13.43 4.26 9.32
CA GLN A 47 14.60 4.21 8.42
C GLN A 47 15.29 2.84 8.46
N ALA A 48 15.55 2.30 9.66
CA ALA A 48 16.21 1.01 9.82
C ALA A 48 15.38 -0.15 9.23
N ALA A 49 14.05 -0.08 9.32
CA ALA A 49 13.15 -1.06 8.70
C ALA A 49 13.21 -0.97 7.17
N LEU A 50 13.23 0.24 6.60
CA LEU A 50 13.33 0.47 5.16
C LEU A 50 14.65 -0.07 4.59
N GLU A 51 15.78 0.31 5.19
CA GLU A 51 17.12 -0.17 4.80
C GLU A 51 17.27 -1.69 5.02
N GLY A 52 16.61 -2.23 6.04
CA GLY A 52 16.60 -3.66 6.30
C GLY A 52 15.87 -4.48 5.24
N ALA A 53 14.82 -3.90 4.64
CA ALA A 53 13.98 -4.52 3.62
C ALA A 53 14.49 -4.29 2.19
N GLU A 54 15.40 -3.34 1.96
CA GLU A 54 15.97 -3.06 0.63
C GLU A 54 16.68 -4.30 0.06
N ASP A 55 16.41 -4.59 -1.23
CA ASP A 55 16.90 -5.77 -1.96
C ASP A 55 16.54 -7.13 -1.32
N ARG A 56 15.47 -7.19 -0.52
CA ARG A 56 14.96 -8.45 0.06
C ARG A 56 13.74 -8.98 -0.70
N PRO A 57 13.55 -10.31 -0.74
CA PRO A 57 12.33 -10.90 -1.26
C PRO A 57 11.11 -10.51 -0.40
N ALA A 58 9.92 -10.46 -0.99
CA ALA A 58 8.68 -10.05 -0.31
C ALA A 58 8.35 -10.94 0.90
N ASP A 59 8.66 -12.24 0.82
CA ASP A 59 8.48 -13.21 1.90
C ASP A 59 9.58 -13.11 2.99
N HIS A 60 10.51 -12.17 2.88
CA HIS A 60 11.56 -12.03 3.87
C HIS A 60 10.95 -11.43 5.15
N PRO A 61 11.31 -11.94 6.35
CA PRO A 61 10.83 -11.39 7.63
C PRO A 61 11.20 -9.92 7.89
N LYS A 62 12.04 -9.33 7.03
CA LYS A 62 12.40 -7.90 7.11
C LYS A 62 11.43 -7.02 6.31
N VAL A 63 10.85 -7.56 5.23
CA VAL A 63 9.78 -6.89 4.48
C VAL A 63 8.49 -6.92 5.30
N GLU A 64 8.20 -8.06 5.94
CA GLU A 64 7.10 -8.17 6.91
C GLU A 64 7.27 -7.18 8.07
N ALA A 65 8.48 -7.10 8.67
CA ALA A 65 8.77 -6.11 9.71
C ALA A 65 8.63 -4.65 9.23
N LEU A 66 8.91 -4.36 7.96
CA LEU A 66 8.65 -3.05 7.36
C LEU A 66 7.14 -2.79 7.27
N ALA A 67 6.35 -3.75 6.82
CA ALA A 67 4.91 -3.64 6.72
C ALA A 67 4.26 -3.43 8.11
N GLU A 68 4.68 -4.19 9.12
CA GLU A 68 4.26 -3.98 10.52
C GLU A 68 4.66 -2.60 11.05
N ARG A 69 5.85 -2.11 10.68
CA ARG A 69 6.29 -0.79 11.11
C ARG A 69 5.44 0.30 10.46
N LEU A 70 5.13 0.16 9.18
CA LEU A 70 4.23 1.07 8.48
C LEU A 70 2.84 1.08 9.14
N ASP A 71 2.30 -0.08 9.53
CA ASP A 71 1.01 -0.21 10.23
C ASP A 71 0.99 0.54 11.57
N GLN A 72 2.07 0.45 12.34
CA GLN A 72 2.21 1.21 13.59
C GLN A 72 2.27 2.72 13.33
N VAL A 73 2.96 3.14 12.27
CA VAL A 73 3.12 4.56 11.92
C VAL A 73 1.80 5.13 11.39
N THR A 74 1.06 4.40 10.55
CA THR A 74 -0.26 4.81 10.05
C THR A 74 -1.29 4.85 11.17
N THR A 75 -1.23 3.92 12.13
CA THR A 75 -2.08 3.94 13.32
C THR A 75 -1.78 5.14 14.22
N ALA A 76 -0.51 5.51 14.36
CA ALA A 76 -0.09 6.66 15.16
C ALA A 76 -0.33 8.01 14.46
N ASP A 77 -0.39 8.02 13.12
CA ASP A 77 -0.52 9.21 12.28
C ASP A 77 -1.55 8.97 11.15
N PRO A 78 -2.83 9.29 11.39
CA PRO A 78 -3.90 9.09 10.41
C PRO A 78 -3.74 9.94 9.14
N ASP A 79 -3.09 11.11 9.24
CA ASP A 79 -2.79 11.95 8.09
C ASP A 79 -1.74 11.29 7.18
N PHE A 80 -0.75 10.64 7.78
CA PHE A 80 0.21 9.81 7.05
C PHE A 80 -0.47 8.62 6.38
N ASP A 81 -1.38 7.94 7.08
CA ASP A 81 -2.17 6.84 6.52
C ASP A 81 -2.97 7.25 5.27
N GLY A 82 -3.70 8.37 5.35
CA GLY A 82 -4.48 8.87 4.21
C GLY A 82 -3.60 9.21 2.99
N ARG A 83 -2.41 9.78 3.23
CA ARG A 83 -1.45 10.07 2.16
C ARG A 83 -0.83 8.79 1.59
N LEU A 84 -0.45 7.85 2.45
CA LEU A 84 0.14 6.58 2.05
C LEU A 84 -0.84 5.76 1.20
N ARG A 85 -2.11 5.70 1.60
CA ARG A 85 -3.16 5.03 0.83
C ARG A 85 -3.47 5.73 -0.48
N SER A 86 -3.53 7.06 -0.49
CA SER A 86 -3.77 7.84 -1.71
C SER A 86 -2.65 7.66 -2.74
N GLU A 87 -1.39 7.81 -2.30
CA GLU A 87 -0.24 7.71 -3.21
C GLU A 87 0.10 6.27 -3.58
N GLY A 88 -0.13 5.30 -2.67
CA GLY A 88 0.12 3.89 -2.90
C GLY A 88 -1.00 3.13 -3.62
N ALA A 89 -2.16 3.76 -3.85
CA ALA A 89 -3.30 3.12 -4.51
C ALA A 89 -2.96 2.57 -5.91
N ALA A 90 -2.12 3.28 -6.67
CA ALA A 90 -1.68 2.82 -8.00
C ALA A 90 -0.78 1.57 -7.91
N ILE A 91 0.12 1.52 -6.92
CA ILE A 91 0.99 0.36 -6.68
C ILE A 91 0.15 -0.86 -6.35
N HIS A 92 -0.73 -0.73 -5.35
CA HIS A 92 -1.57 -1.84 -4.93
C HIS A 92 -2.47 -2.34 -6.06
N ARG A 93 -3.04 -1.44 -6.86
CA ARG A 93 -3.86 -1.81 -8.02
C ARG A 93 -3.08 -2.56 -9.08
N GLU A 94 -1.90 -2.08 -9.47
CA GLU A 94 -1.09 -2.71 -10.52
C GLU A 94 -0.55 -4.08 -10.08
N LEU A 95 -0.16 -4.22 -8.80
CA LEU A 95 0.28 -5.51 -8.25
C LEU A 95 -0.88 -6.52 -8.15
N ASN A 96 -2.04 -6.10 -7.64
CA ASN A 96 -3.21 -6.99 -7.53
C ASN A 96 -3.82 -7.34 -8.90
N ALA A 97 -3.75 -6.43 -9.87
CA ALA A 97 -4.18 -6.70 -11.24
C ALA A 97 -3.27 -7.73 -11.94
N THR A 98 -1.98 -7.79 -11.58
CA THR A 98 -1.01 -8.72 -12.16
C THR A 98 -1.20 -10.15 -11.62
N GLU A 99 -1.68 -10.32 -10.39
CA GLU A 99 -1.95 -11.65 -9.78
C GLU A 99 -3.29 -12.28 -10.18
N GLY A 100 -4.07 -11.66 -11.08
CA GLY A 100 -5.29 -12.25 -11.64
C GLY A 100 -6.58 -11.86 -10.91
N GLY A 101 -6.54 -10.86 -10.03
CA GLY A 101 -7.72 -10.31 -9.36
C GLY A 101 -8.40 -9.26 -10.24
N VAL A 102 -9.61 -9.55 -10.70
CA VAL A 102 -10.47 -8.58 -11.38
C VAL A 102 -10.85 -7.46 -10.40
N VAL A 103 -10.07 -6.38 -10.36
CA VAL A 103 -10.43 -5.16 -9.63
C VAL A 103 -11.41 -4.39 -10.50
N ASN A 104 -12.70 -4.58 -10.23
CA ASN A 104 -13.78 -3.90 -10.93
C ASN A 104 -13.81 -2.43 -10.47
N GLU A 105 -13.07 -1.56 -11.17
CA GLU A 105 -13.15 -0.11 -11.01
C GLU A 105 -14.30 0.43 -11.87
N ASN A 106 -15.46 0.63 -11.25
CA ASN A 106 -16.58 1.30 -11.89
C ASN A 106 -16.39 2.82 -11.82
N SER A 107 -15.88 3.42 -12.90
CA SER A 107 -15.85 4.86 -13.13
C SER A 107 -17.07 5.29 -13.95
N GLY A 108 -18.26 5.24 -13.35
CA GLY A 108 -19.50 5.77 -13.91
C GLY A 108 -20.18 6.70 -12.91
N THR A 109 -20.60 7.90 -13.34
CA THR A 109 -21.31 8.86 -12.49
C THR A 109 -22.63 8.26 -12.00
N VAL A 110 -22.64 7.74 -10.77
CA VAL A 110 -23.85 7.21 -10.12
C VAL A 110 -24.57 8.36 -9.42
N THR A 111 -25.75 8.72 -9.92
CA THR A 111 -26.71 9.55 -9.19
C THR A 111 -27.42 8.68 -8.14
N GLY A 112 -26.82 8.59 -6.95
CA GLY A 112 -27.39 7.88 -5.80
C GLY A 112 -26.35 7.68 -4.69
N THR A 113 -26.80 7.62 -3.43
CA THR A 113 -25.96 7.54 -2.23
C THR A 113 -24.94 6.40 -2.33
N LEU A 114 -23.66 6.78 -2.42
CA LEU A 114 -22.56 5.84 -2.49
C LEU A 114 -22.12 5.47 -1.07
N VAL A 115 -22.23 4.19 -0.71
CA VAL A 115 -21.60 3.61 0.48
C VAL A 115 -20.56 2.61 -0.01
N GLN A 116 -19.28 2.95 0.17
CA GLN A 116 -18.17 2.03 -0.07
C GLN A 116 -17.76 1.41 1.27
N GLY A 117 -17.88 0.09 1.37
CA GLY A 117 -17.43 -0.73 2.50
C GLY A 117 -16.72 -1.97 1.99
N GLN A 118 -15.60 -2.33 2.61
CA GLN A 118 -14.71 -3.44 2.20
C GLN A 118 -15.28 -4.84 2.52
N ASN A 119 -16.34 -4.93 3.33
CA ASN A 119 -17.01 -6.19 3.65
C ASN A 119 -18.52 -5.94 3.78
N PHE A 120 -19.31 -6.49 2.86
CA PHE A 120 -20.74 -6.63 3.05
C PHE A 120 -21.02 -8.13 3.22
N GLY A 121 -21.47 -8.53 4.42
CA GLY A 121 -22.14 -9.82 4.57
C GLY A 121 -23.41 -9.87 3.70
N ASP A 122 -23.96 -11.08 3.52
CA ASP A 122 -25.11 -11.39 2.64
C ASP A 122 -26.15 -10.27 2.56
N LEU A 123 -26.18 -9.59 1.41
CA LEU A 123 -27.16 -8.55 1.11
C LEU A 123 -28.28 -9.18 0.28
N THR A 124 -29.40 -9.53 0.93
CA THR A 124 -30.63 -9.87 0.22
C THR A 124 -31.41 -8.59 -0.08
N ILE A 125 -31.64 -8.32 -1.36
CA ILE A 125 -32.47 -7.22 -1.84
C ILE A 125 -33.84 -7.81 -2.18
N ASN A 126 -34.91 -7.25 -1.61
CA ASN A 126 -36.31 -7.68 -1.80
C ASN A 126 -36.89 -7.04 -3.08
#